data_AF-A0A8J2X107-F1
#
_entry.id   AF-A0A8J2X107-F1
#
_cell.length_a   1.000
_cell.length_b   1.000
_cell.length_c   1.000
_cell.angle_alpha   90.00
_cell.angle_beta   90.00
_cell.angle_gamma   90.00
#
_symmetry.space_group_name_H-M   'P 1'
#
loop_
_entity.id
_entity.type
_entity.pdbx_description
1 polymer ?
#
loop_
_entity_poly.entity_id
_entity_poly.type
_entity_poly.pdbx_seq_one_letter_code
_entity_poly.pdbx_strand_id
1 'polypeptide(L)'
;MGVSAILLYLGGNGDLDAMHLTLCAFLVEPWRSPNRWCPDGQSWTVAALAPSWLLYPVLYDPFLYERRHLMVVAVVLAIVPSLIALLFVSGGLRAGAYFNNSAHTALYLWPPAQLADFLLGCVSAELAARSSRENTAWLADGAVFIITLAVLLVPNPHLDYREHGEVLYDHGLAPLFAVFLWAAARDTAAASKASKLFAHPALSSIGKCSFEVYLFQWPVHAVFYGLGLPTSDHAENFVAFALTLYMLAALYEVHVERPYVRWLRERFAAPPLRTASQSSLAAF
;
A
#
# COMPACT_ATOMS: atom_id res chain seq x y z
N MET A 1 25.32 -19.99 12.94
CA MET A 1 24.11 -19.14 13.07
C MET A 1 23.78 -18.37 11.78
N GLY A 2 24.74 -17.81 11.03
CA GLY A 2 24.46 -17.05 9.79
C GLY A 2 23.81 -17.81 8.63
N VAL A 3 24.07 -19.11 8.46
CA VAL A 3 23.46 -19.93 7.39
C VAL A 3 21.96 -20.14 7.60
N SER A 4 21.50 -20.18 8.86
CA SER A 4 20.08 -20.34 9.17
C SER A 4 19.28 -19.10 8.80
N ALA A 5 19.86 -17.90 8.96
CA ALA A 5 19.21 -16.64 8.61
C ALA A 5 19.08 -16.45 7.09
N ILE A 6 20.09 -16.87 6.31
CA ILE A 6 20.03 -16.85 4.83
C ILE A 6 19.02 -17.86 4.30
N LEU A 7 18.93 -19.05 4.89
CA LEU A 7 17.93 -20.05 4.51
C LEU A 7 16.50 -19.66 4.96
N LEU A 8 16.35 -18.96 6.09
CA LEU A 8 15.09 -18.33 6.51
C LEU A 8 14.69 -17.19 5.58
N TYR A 9 15.65 -16.37 5.15
CA TYR A 9 15.43 -15.26 4.21
C TYR A 9 15.20 -15.72 2.77
N LEU A 10 15.61 -16.94 2.42
CA LEU A 10 15.28 -17.61 1.17
C LEU A 10 14.05 -18.53 1.31
N GLY A 11 13.33 -18.46 2.43
CA GLY A 11 11.86 -18.51 2.52
C GLY A 11 11.09 -19.64 1.84
N GLY A 12 11.71 -20.74 1.42
CA GLY A 12 11.00 -21.91 0.94
C GLY A 12 10.63 -22.80 2.12
N ASN A 13 9.34 -23.10 2.31
CA ASN A 13 8.83 -24.24 3.10
C ASN A 13 9.27 -25.60 2.49
N GLY A 14 10.54 -25.74 2.09
CA GLY A 14 11.10 -26.93 1.45
C GLY A 14 10.85 -27.06 -0.06
N ASP A 15 9.90 -26.29 -0.62
CA ASP A 15 9.53 -26.39 -2.03
C ASP A 15 10.37 -25.46 -2.92
N LEU A 16 11.66 -25.79 -3.08
CA LEU A 16 12.57 -25.11 -4.01
C LEU A 16 12.60 -25.82 -5.37
N ASP A 17 11.45 -26.31 -5.83
CA ASP A 17 11.37 -26.91 -7.15
C ASP A 17 11.60 -25.84 -8.25
N ALA A 18 12.18 -26.24 -9.38
CA ALA A 18 12.54 -25.31 -10.46
C ALA A 18 11.31 -24.58 -11.05
N MET A 19 10.13 -25.20 -11.02
CA MET A 19 8.89 -24.60 -11.50
C MET A 19 8.43 -23.48 -10.55
N HIS A 20 8.45 -23.72 -9.24
CA HIS A 20 8.14 -22.71 -8.21
C HIS A 20 9.06 -21.51 -8.31
N LEU A 21 10.37 -21.74 -8.40
CA LEU A 21 11.35 -20.65 -8.58
C LEU A 21 11.11 -19.87 -9.86
N THR A 22 10.74 -20.56 -10.95
CA THR A 22 10.39 -19.91 -12.22
C THR A 22 9.12 -19.06 -12.05
N LEU A 23 8.06 -19.60 -11.46
CA LEU A 23 6.81 -18.87 -11.23
C LEU A 23 7.02 -17.67 -10.30
N CYS A 24 7.88 -17.78 -9.29
CA CYS A 24 8.29 -16.67 -8.43
C CYS A 24 9.09 -15.61 -9.18
N ALA A 25 10.04 -15.99 -10.04
CA ALA A 25 10.83 -15.06 -10.83
C ALA A 25 9.96 -14.25 -11.82
N PHE A 26 8.88 -14.85 -12.32
CA PHE A 26 7.90 -14.16 -13.17
C PHE A 26 6.75 -13.51 -12.39
N LEU A 27 6.81 -13.49 -11.05
CA LEU A 27 5.76 -12.95 -10.17
C LEU A 27 4.37 -13.60 -10.35
N VAL A 28 4.32 -14.83 -10.89
CA VAL A 28 3.08 -15.58 -11.16
C VAL A 28 2.63 -16.37 -9.93
N GLU A 29 3.56 -16.83 -9.09
CA GLU A 29 3.21 -17.69 -7.96
C GLU A 29 2.22 -17.03 -6.97
N PRO A 30 2.39 -15.75 -6.55
CA PRO A 30 1.43 -15.08 -5.66
C PRO A 30 0.01 -14.98 -6.22
N TRP A 31 -0.13 -15.00 -7.56
CA TRP A 31 -1.44 -15.01 -8.23
C TRP A 31 -2.11 -16.39 -8.20
N ARG A 32 -1.30 -17.44 -8.35
CA ARG A 32 -1.76 -18.83 -8.42
C ARG A 32 -2.05 -19.40 -7.03
N SER A 33 -1.14 -19.14 -6.09
CA SER A 33 -1.17 -19.71 -4.75
C SER A 33 -0.59 -18.69 -3.76
N PRO A 34 -1.40 -17.72 -3.28
CA PRO A 34 -0.92 -16.65 -2.40
C PRO A 34 -0.34 -17.18 -1.07
N ASN A 35 -0.73 -18.39 -0.65
CA ASN A 35 -0.18 -19.05 0.54
C ASN A 35 1.21 -19.68 0.32
N ARG A 36 1.67 -19.83 -0.94
CA ARG A 36 2.96 -20.43 -1.28
C ARG A 36 3.99 -19.33 -1.47
N TRP A 37 4.70 -19.01 -0.39
CA TRP A 37 5.68 -17.95 -0.36
C TRP A 37 6.83 -18.21 -1.33
N CYS A 38 7.24 -17.15 -2.02
CA CYS A 38 8.51 -17.15 -2.73
C CYS A 38 9.66 -17.02 -1.73
N PRO A 39 10.89 -17.40 -2.14
CA PRO A 39 12.07 -17.32 -1.28
C PRO A 39 12.22 -15.97 -0.57
N ASP A 40 11.94 -14.86 -1.27
CA ASP A 40 11.82 -13.54 -0.65
C ASP A 40 10.37 -13.32 -0.20
N GLY A 41 10.15 -13.37 1.11
CA GLY A 41 8.83 -13.14 1.70
C GLY A 41 8.25 -11.74 1.44
N GLN A 42 8.97 -10.81 0.81
CA GLN A 42 8.45 -9.50 0.40
C GLN A 42 8.12 -9.45 -1.10
N SER A 43 8.42 -10.50 -1.87
CA SER A 43 8.18 -10.52 -3.32
C SER A 43 6.69 -10.48 -3.67
N TRP A 44 5.81 -10.88 -2.74
CA TRP A 44 4.37 -10.77 -2.94
C TRP A 44 3.94 -9.32 -3.12
N THR A 45 4.59 -8.36 -2.46
CA THR A 45 4.27 -6.94 -2.59
C THR A 45 4.63 -6.43 -3.97
N VAL A 46 5.79 -6.84 -4.49
CA VAL A 46 6.17 -6.55 -5.87
C VAL A 46 5.17 -7.20 -6.84
N ALA A 47 4.75 -8.44 -6.59
CA ALA A 47 3.74 -9.11 -7.41
C ALA A 47 2.34 -8.45 -7.32
N ALA A 48 2.00 -7.84 -6.18
CA ALA A 48 0.77 -7.11 -5.96
C ALA A 48 0.78 -5.72 -6.62
N LEU A 49 1.94 -5.05 -6.65
CA LEU A 49 2.12 -3.71 -7.21
C LEU A 49 2.49 -3.69 -8.70
N ALA A 50 3.20 -4.69 -9.19
CA ALA A 50 3.59 -4.80 -10.60
C ALA A 50 2.41 -4.65 -11.57
N PRO A 51 1.22 -5.22 -11.32
CA PRO A 51 0.06 -5.06 -12.19
C PRO A 51 -0.40 -3.61 -12.20
N SER A 52 -0.43 -2.95 -11.05
CA SER A 52 -0.72 -1.52 -10.94
C SER A 52 0.28 -0.70 -11.76
N TRP A 53 1.58 -0.97 -11.68
CA TRP A 53 2.59 -0.25 -12.47
C TRP A 53 2.47 -0.49 -13.98
N LEU A 54 2.19 -1.72 -14.40
CA LEU A 54 2.02 -2.07 -15.81
C LEU A 54 0.71 -1.54 -16.40
N LEU A 55 -0.36 -1.57 -15.61
CA LEU A 55 -1.69 -1.11 -16.03
C LEU A 55 -1.81 0.40 -15.92
N TYR A 56 -1.06 1.08 -15.05
CA TYR A 56 -1.20 2.52 -14.81
C TYR A 56 -1.12 3.35 -16.10
N PRO A 57 -0.11 3.21 -16.98
CA PRO A 57 -0.05 3.98 -18.23
C PRO A 57 -1.27 3.73 -19.14
N VAL A 58 -1.77 2.49 -19.19
CA VAL A 58 -2.89 2.09 -20.05
C VAL A 58 -4.23 2.59 -19.48
N LEU A 59 -4.38 2.60 -18.16
CA LEU A 59 -5.60 3.04 -17.48
C LEU A 59 -5.68 4.57 -17.35
N TYR A 60 -4.54 5.23 -17.21
CA TYR A 60 -4.44 6.67 -16.97
C TYR A 60 -4.68 7.51 -18.23
N ASP A 61 -4.11 7.15 -19.38
CA ASP A 61 -4.04 8.06 -20.55
C ASP A 61 -5.35 8.11 -21.40
N PRO A 62 -6.06 6.98 -21.70
CA PRO A 62 -7.32 7.03 -22.46
C PRO A 62 -8.56 6.55 -21.70
N PHE A 63 -8.41 5.71 -20.67
CA PHE A 63 -9.50 4.88 -20.16
C PHE A 63 -10.34 5.58 -19.08
N LEU A 64 -9.69 6.26 -18.14
CA LEU A 64 -10.38 6.98 -17.07
C LEU A 64 -10.80 8.41 -17.47
N TYR A 65 -10.06 9.04 -18.39
CA TYR A 65 -10.28 10.45 -18.70
C TYR A 65 -11.59 10.68 -19.49
N GLU A 66 -11.92 9.82 -20.44
CA GLU A 66 -13.06 10.07 -21.35
C GLU A 66 -14.37 9.40 -20.90
N ARG A 67 -14.31 8.40 -20.01
CA ARG A 67 -15.42 7.45 -19.82
C ARG A 67 -15.91 7.36 -18.37
N ARG A 68 -16.84 8.26 -18.02
CA ARG A 68 -17.49 8.31 -16.68
C ARG A 68 -18.07 6.96 -16.20
N HIS A 69 -18.58 6.13 -17.10
CA HIS A 69 -19.13 4.82 -16.74
C HIS A 69 -18.07 3.86 -16.18
N LEU A 70 -16.81 3.98 -16.61
CA LEU A 70 -15.71 3.14 -16.12
C LEU A 70 -15.28 3.55 -14.71
N MET A 71 -15.41 4.83 -14.35
CA MET A 71 -15.20 5.27 -12.96
C MET A 71 -16.22 4.64 -12.02
N VAL A 72 -17.49 4.54 -12.44
CA VAL A 72 -18.54 3.86 -11.66
C VAL A 72 -18.20 2.37 -11.50
N VAL A 73 -17.79 1.70 -12.58
CA VAL A 73 -17.37 0.29 -12.52
C VAL A 73 -16.18 0.11 -11.58
N ALA A 74 -15.16 0.96 -11.65
CA ALA A 74 -14.01 0.91 -10.77
C ALA A 74 -14.38 1.10 -9.29
N VAL A 75 -15.28 2.04 -8.98
CA VAL A 75 -15.80 2.24 -7.62
C VAL A 75 -16.59 1.01 -7.15
N VAL A 76 -17.47 0.46 -7.99
CA VAL A 76 -18.23 -0.76 -7.65
C VAL A 76 -17.28 -1.92 -7.38
N LEU A 77 -16.28 -2.13 -8.25
CA LEU A 77 -15.28 -3.19 -8.08
C LEU A 77 -14.44 -2.99 -6.81
N ALA A 78 -14.13 -1.76 -6.41
CA ALA A 78 -13.42 -1.43 -5.18
C ALA A 78 -14.27 -1.65 -3.91
N ILE A 79 -15.57 -1.41 -4.00
CA ILE A 79 -16.49 -1.60 -2.88
C ILE A 79 -16.69 -3.09 -2.59
N VAL A 80 -16.62 -3.98 -3.60
CA VAL A 80 -16.87 -5.41 -3.41
C VAL A 80 -15.93 -6.07 -2.40
N PRO A 81 -14.58 -5.97 -2.51
CA PRO A 81 -13.66 -6.49 -1.49
C PRO A 81 -13.88 -5.84 -0.12
N SER A 82 -14.19 -4.55 -0.08
CA SER A 82 -14.51 -3.83 1.17
C SER A 82 -15.77 -4.35 1.86
N LEU A 83 -16.83 -4.65 1.09
CA LEU A 83 -18.06 -5.24 1.60
C LEU A 83 -17.85 -6.67 2.06
N ILE A 84 -17.09 -7.46 1.30
CA ILE A 84 -16.68 -8.81 1.70
C ILE A 84 -15.93 -8.71 3.03
N ALA A 85 -14.90 -7.88 3.14
CA ALA A 85 -14.16 -7.64 4.37
C ALA A 85 -15.08 -7.29 5.56
N LEU A 86 -16.00 -6.35 5.36
CA LEU A 86 -16.93 -5.91 6.41
C LEU A 86 -17.92 -7.02 6.82
N LEU A 87 -18.47 -7.76 5.86
CA LEU A 87 -19.37 -8.89 6.12
C LEU A 87 -18.64 -10.03 6.83
N PHE A 88 -17.41 -10.32 6.44
CA PHE A 88 -16.56 -11.31 7.11
C PHE A 88 -16.29 -10.90 8.57
N VAL A 89 -15.82 -9.68 8.82
CA VAL A 89 -15.53 -9.19 10.18
C VAL A 89 -16.80 -9.18 11.05
N SER A 90 -17.92 -8.68 10.53
CA SER A 90 -19.19 -8.63 11.27
C SER A 90 -19.81 -10.02 11.52
N GLY A 91 -19.61 -10.97 10.60
CA GLY A 91 -20.00 -12.37 10.77
C GLY A 91 -19.18 -13.08 11.85
N GLY A 92 -17.85 -12.92 11.82
CA GLY A 92 -16.95 -13.52 12.82
C GLY A 92 -17.15 -12.95 14.23
N LEU A 93 -17.35 -11.63 14.35
CA LEU A 93 -17.72 -10.99 15.63
C LEU A 93 -19.01 -11.55 16.24
N ARG A 94 -19.97 -11.96 15.41
CA ARG A 94 -21.25 -12.53 15.87
C ARG A 94 -21.16 -14.01 16.20
N ALA A 95 -20.33 -14.76 15.48
CA ALA A 95 -20.25 -16.21 15.59
C ALA A 95 -19.24 -16.68 16.66
N GLY A 96 -18.35 -15.81 17.15
CA GLY A 96 -17.22 -16.22 18.00
C GLY A 96 -16.29 -17.21 17.30
N ALA A 97 -16.39 -17.32 15.97
CA ALA A 97 -15.64 -18.26 15.16
C ALA A 97 -14.34 -17.60 14.72
N TYR A 98 -13.23 -18.27 15.03
CA TYR A 98 -11.90 -17.90 14.56
C TYR A 98 -11.85 -18.04 13.03
N PHE A 99 -11.28 -17.03 12.38
CA PHE A 99 -11.24 -16.95 10.94
C PHE A 99 -10.21 -17.95 10.41
N ASN A 100 -10.44 -18.51 9.22
CA ASN A 100 -9.38 -19.24 8.56
C ASN A 100 -8.34 -18.24 8.02
N ASN A 101 -7.05 -18.54 8.16
CA ASN A 101 -5.98 -17.70 7.59
C ASN A 101 -6.11 -17.56 6.07
N SER A 102 -6.82 -18.47 5.38
CA SER A 102 -6.93 -18.45 3.92
C SER A 102 -7.69 -17.24 3.37
N ALA A 103 -8.72 -16.73 4.05
CA ALA A 103 -9.47 -15.57 3.59
C ALA A 103 -8.67 -14.27 3.75
N HIS A 104 -7.97 -14.12 4.88
CA HIS A 104 -7.04 -13.00 5.08
C HIS A 104 -5.93 -13.04 4.03
N THR A 105 -5.25 -14.18 3.86
CA THR A 105 -4.21 -14.33 2.82
C THR A 105 -4.73 -14.01 1.42
N ALA A 106 -5.94 -14.45 1.08
CA ALA A 106 -6.52 -14.20 -0.24
C ALA A 106 -6.89 -12.74 -0.48
N LEU A 107 -7.11 -11.94 0.56
CA LEU A 107 -7.35 -10.51 0.43
C LEU A 107 -6.04 -9.73 0.47
N TYR A 108 -5.20 -10.03 1.46
CA TYR A 108 -3.93 -9.36 1.70
C TYR A 108 -2.87 -9.62 0.60
N LEU A 109 -2.67 -10.88 0.20
CA LEU A 109 -1.58 -11.26 -0.71
C LEU A 109 -2.00 -11.37 -2.18
N TRP A 110 -3.30 -11.56 -2.46
CA TRP A 110 -3.76 -11.86 -3.82
C TRP A 110 -3.83 -10.58 -4.67
N PRO A 111 -3.03 -10.46 -5.75
CA PRO A 111 -2.95 -9.21 -6.52
C PRO A 111 -4.27 -8.69 -7.10
N PRO A 112 -5.23 -9.53 -7.54
CA PRO A 112 -6.55 -9.06 -7.96
C PRO A 112 -7.34 -8.31 -6.88
N ALA A 113 -7.19 -8.68 -5.60
CA ALA A 113 -7.84 -7.95 -4.52
C ALA A 113 -7.25 -6.54 -4.39
N GLN A 114 -5.92 -6.43 -4.52
CA GLN A 114 -5.17 -5.17 -4.48
C GLN A 114 -5.45 -4.26 -5.70
N LEU A 115 -5.79 -4.85 -6.85
CA LEU A 115 -6.18 -4.09 -8.04
C LEU A 115 -7.42 -3.21 -7.78
N ALA A 116 -8.33 -3.65 -6.91
CA ALA A 116 -9.53 -2.91 -6.57
C ALA A 116 -9.20 -1.59 -5.85
N ASP A 117 -8.27 -1.62 -4.90
CA ASP A 117 -7.81 -0.44 -4.17
C ASP A 117 -6.99 0.49 -5.07
N PHE A 118 -6.18 -0.08 -5.96
CA PHE A 118 -5.46 0.68 -6.97
C PHE A 118 -6.41 1.45 -7.90
N LEU A 119 -7.46 0.78 -8.40
CA LEU A 119 -8.48 1.42 -9.24
C LEU A 119 -9.22 2.52 -8.49
N LEU A 120 -9.55 2.28 -7.21
CA LEU A 120 -10.15 3.29 -6.35
C LEU A 120 -9.25 4.51 -6.18
N GLY A 121 -7.96 4.31 -5.95
CA GLY A 121 -6.96 5.37 -5.88
C GLY A 121 -6.89 6.19 -7.18
N CYS A 122 -6.89 5.51 -8.33
CA CYS A 122 -6.91 6.18 -9.65
C CYS A 122 -8.17 7.03 -9.84
N VAL A 123 -9.34 6.49 -9.50
CA VAL A 123 -10.61 7.23 -9.58
C VAL A 123 -10.61 8.44 -8.63
N SER A 124 -10.16 8.27 -7.39
CA SER A 124 -10.07 9.37 -6.42
C SER A 124 -9.15 10.50 -6.90
N ALA A 125 -7.99 10.15 -7.46
CA ALA A 125 -7.06 11.12 -8.04
C ALA A 125 -7.71 11.89 -9.20
N GLU A 126 -8.41 11.18 -10.10
CA GLU A 126 -9.09 11.81 -11.24
C GLU A 126 -10.24 12.72 -10.80
N LEU A 127 -11.05 12.28 -9.84
CA LEU A 127 -12.13 13.09 -9.27
C LEU A 127 -11.59 14.34 -8.56
N ALA A 128 -10.42 14.24 -7.93
CA ALA A 128 -9.77 15.38 -7.30
C ALA A 128 -9.26 16.37 -8.35
N ALA A 129 -8.70 15.88 -9.47
CA ALA A 129 -8.19 16.71 -10.56
C ALA A 129 -9.29 17.49 -11.31
N ARG A 130 -10.49 16.91 -11.48
CA ARG A 130 -11.60 17.53 -12.23
C ARG A 130 -12.46 18.49 -11.43
N SER A 131 -12.41 18.39 -10.11
CA SER A 131 -13.38 19.03 -9.25
C SER A 131 -13.18 20.53 -9.13
N SER A 132 -14.29 21.27 -9.01
CA SER A 132 -14.28 22.67 -8.58
C SER A 132 -13.89 22.78 -7.09
N ARG A 133 -13.47 23.99 -6.68
CA ARG A 133 -13.19 24.30 -5.28
C ARG A 133 -14.48 24.26 -4.46
N GLU A 134 -14.76 23.13 -3.84
CA GLU A 134 -15.82 22.96 -2.84
C GLU A 134 -15.17 22.69 -1.49
N ASN A 135 -15.78 23.18 -0.42
CA ASN A 135 -15.32 22.92 0.93
C ASN A 135 -15.61 21.44 1.28
N THR A 136 -14.59 20.60 1.09
CA THR A 136 -14.61 19.16 1.38
C THR A 136 -13.79 18.81 2.62
N ALA A 137 -13.28 19.81 3.35
CA ALA A 137 -12.41 19.62 4.51
C ALA A 137 -13.03 18.72 5.59
N TRP A 138 -14.34 18.85 5.83
CA TRP A 138 -15.05 18.04 6.80
C TRP A 138 -15.13 16.55 6.40
N LEU A 139 -15.14 16.24 5.11
CA LEU A 139 -15.09 14.84 4.62
C LEU A 139 -13.72 14.23 4.89
N ALA A 140 -12.65 14.98 4.64
CA ALA A 140 -11.28 14.53 4.95
C ALA A 140 -11.09 14.29 6.45
N ASP A 141 -11.51 15.24 7.29
CA ASP A 141 -11.40 15.10 8.74
C ASP A 141 -12.29 13.97 9.28
N GLY A 142 -13.51 13.84 8.75
CA GLY A 142 -14.43 12.75 9.09
C GLY A 142 -13.89 11.37 8.71
N ALA A 143 -13.30 11.21 7.53
CA ALA A 143 -12.69 9.96 7.10
C ALA A 143 -11.53 9.55 8.01
N VAL A 144 -10.61 10.48 8.31
CA VAL A 144 -9.48 10.23 9.22
C VAL A 144 -9.95 9.92 10.63
N PHE A 145 -10.98 10.61 11.11
CA PHE A 145 -11.58 10.34 12.41
C PHE A 145 -12.14 8.91 12.48
N ILE A 146 -12.91 8.47 11.47
CA ILE A 146 -13.46 7.11 11.43
C ILE A 146 -12.35 6.06 11.34
N ILE A 147 -11.33 6.28 10.50
CA ILE A 147 -10.17 5.39 10.40
C ILE A 147 -9.48 5.28 11.76
N THR A 148 -9.26 6.42 12.44
CA THR A 148 -8.62 6.45 13.77
C THR A 148 -9.46 5.69 14.79
N LEU A 149 -10.78 5.88 14.81
CA LEU A 149 -11.68 5.11 15.66
C LEU A 149 -11.62 3.62 15.35
N ALA A 150 -11.59 3.22 14.08
CA ALA A 150 -11.45 1.81 13.71
C ALA A 150 -10.11 1.21 14.19
N VAL A 151 -9.02 1.97 14.13
CA VAL A 151 -7.71 1.51 14.62
C VAL A 151 -7.68 1.40 16.15
N LEU A 152 -8.33 2.33 16.87
CA LEU A 152 -8.31 2.38 18.34
C LEU A 152 -9.35 1.48 19.00
N LEU A 153 -10.52 1.28 18.38
CA LEU A 153 -11.68 0.63 18.99
C LEU A 153 -11.89 -0.82 18.54
N VAL A 154 -11.27 -1.27 17.45
CA VAL A 154 -11.35 -2.69 17.07
C VAL A 154 -10.67 -3.51 18.16
N PRO A 155 -11.40 -4.43 18.83
CA PRO A 155 -10.85 -5.20 19.92
C PRO A 155 -9.66 -6.04 19.48
N ASN A 156 -8.62 -6.08 20.32
CA ASN A 156 -7.54 -7.04 20.22
C ASN A 156 -7.58 -7.97 21.46
N PRO A 157 -8.46 -8.97 21.49
CA PRO A 157 -8.74 -9.76 22.68
C PRO A 157 -7.55 -10.58 23.16
N HIS A 158 -6.59 -10.88 22.29
CA HIS A 158 -5.45 -11.74 22.62
C HIS A 158 -4.19 -10.95 22.99
N LEU A 159 -4.18 -9.61 22.86
CA LEU A 159 -2.97 -8.78 22.96
C LEU A 159 -1.80 -9.19 22.02
N ASP A 160 -1.96 -10.28 21.27
CA ASP A 160 -1.08 -10.77 20.22
C ASP A 160 -1.37 -10.05 18.88
N TYR A 161 -0.89 -10.61 17.76
CA TYR A 161 -1.27 -10.16 16.41
C TYR A 161 -2.78 -9.89 16.35
N ARG A 162 -3.18 -8.79 15.69
CA ARG A 162 -4.60 -8.47 15.45
C ARG A 162 -5.18 -9.38 14.38
N GLU A 163 -4.96 -10.69 14.57
CA GLU A 163 -5.55 -11.73 13.76
C GLU A 163 -7.04 -11.40 13.68
N HIS A 164 -7.55 -11.36 12.44
CA HIS A 164 -8.95 -11.13 12.08
C HIS A 164 -9.38 -9.66 11.87
N GLY A 165 -8.77 -8.70 12.56
CA GLY A 165 -9.02 -7.27 12.30
C GLY A 165 -8.35 -6.77 11.01
N GLU A 166 -7.29 -7.45 10.58
CA GLU A 166 -6.44 -7.07 9.45
C GLU A 166 -7.22 -6.88 8.15
N VAL A 167 -8.19 -7.76 7.86
CA VAL A 167 -9.03 -7.65 6.66
C VAL A 167 -9.81 -6.32 6.60
N LEU A 168 -10.19 -5.77 7.76
CA LEU A 168 -10.79 -4.43 7.83
C LEU A 168 -9.79 -3.35 7.42
N TYR A 169 -8.54 -3.46 7.88
CA TYR A 169 -7.48 -2.50 7.58
C TYR A 169 -6.97 -2.60 6.15
N ASP A 170 -6.95 -3.81 5.59
CA ASP A 170 -6.48 -4.09 4.23
C ASP A 170 -7.42 -3.49 3.19
N HIS A 171 -8.71 -3.83 3.22
CA HIS A 171 -9.69 -3.37 2.22
C HIS A 171 -10.88 -2.65 2.83
N GLY A 172 -11.34 -3.03 4.02
CA GLY A 172 -12.56 -2.46 4.60
C GLY A 172 -12.52 -0.94 4.78
N LEU A 173 -11.34 -0.37 5.05
CA LEU A 173 -11.13 1.07 5.18
C LEU A 173 -10.69 1.76 3.87
N ALA A 174 -10.45 1.02 2.78
CA ALA A 174 -10.00 1.59 1.51
C ALA A 174 -10.92 2.71 0.97
N PRO A 175 -12.27 2.61 1.04
CA PRO A 175 -13.17 3.71 0.68
C PRO A 175 -12.97 4.98 1.51
N LEU A 176 -12.64 4.85 2.80
CA LEU A 176 -12.39 6.00 3.66
C LEU A 176 -11.04 6.64 3.34
N PHE A 177 -10.01 5.85 3.06
CA PHE A 177 -8.73 6.38 2.56
C PHE A 177 -8.92 7.11 1.23
N ALA A 178 -9.72 6.55 0.32
CA ALA A 178 -10.04 7.15 -0.96
C ALA A 178 -10.79 8.49 -0.82
N VAL A 179 -11.76 8.58 0.10
CA VAL A 179 -12.47 9.82 0.44
C VAL A 179 -11.51 10.84 1.04
N PHE A 180 -10.65 10.42 1.98
CA PHE A 180 -9.65 11.30 2.58
C PHE A 180 -8.72 11.89 1.51
N LEU A 181 -8.09 11.05 0.67
CA LEU A 181 -7.17 11.50 -0.37
C LEU A 181 -7.84 12.43 -1.38
N TRP A 182 -9.06 12.08 -1.82
CA TRP A 182 -9.84 12.91 -2.73
C TRP A 182 -10.19 14.29 -2.12
N ALA A 183 -10.71 14.31 -0.89
CA ALA A 183 -11.10 15.55 -0.23
C ALA A 183 -9.88 16.42 0.13
N ALA A 184 -8.81 15.80 0.64
CA ALA A 184 -7.57 16.47 1.01
C ALA A 184 -6.87 17.13 -0.20
N ALA A 185 -6.94 16.50 -1.38
CA ALA A 185 -6.31 17.02 -2.59
C ALA A 185 -7.03 18.24 -3.21
N ARG A 186 -8.32 18.46 -2.89
CA ARG A 186 -9.14 19.52 -3.50
C ARG A 186 -9.01 20.89 -2.83
N ASP A 187 -8.70 20.93 -1.54
CA ASP A 187 -8.85 22.15 -0.75
C ASP A 187 -7.51 22.78 -0.33
N THR A 188 -7.06 23.76 -1.11
CA THR A 188 -5.84 24.52 -0.81
C THR A 188 -6.09 25.74 0.09
N ALA A 189 -7.33 26.25 0.15
CA ALA A 189 -7.67 27.47 0.89
C ALA A 189 -8.25 27.19 2.29
N ALA A 190 -9.01 26.11 2.43
CA ALA A 190 -9.62 25.65 3.67
C ALA A 190 -9.20 24.20 4.01
N ALA A 191 -7.96 23.83 3.69
CA ALA A 191 -7.39 22.51 3.97
C ALA A 191 -7.80 21.98 5.36
N SER A 192 -8.23 20.72 5.38
CA SER A 192 -8.70 20.03 6.58
C SER A 192 -7.63 19.99 7.67
N LYS A 193 -8.03 19.84 8.94
CA LYS A 193 -7.06 19.79 10.05
C LYS A 193 -6.13 18.58 9.91
N ALA A 194 -6.69 17.43 9.53
CA ALA A 194 -5.91 16.23 9.26
C ALA A 194 -4.91 16.43 8.12
N SER A 195 -5.35 17.06 7.02
CA SER A 195 -4.47 17.35 5.87
C SER A 195 -3.31 18.27 6.26
N LYS A 196 -3.57 19.31 7.05
CA LYS A 196 -2.52 20.21 7.57
C LYS A 196 -1.54 19.50 8.50
N LEU A 197 -2.05 18.61 9.35
CA LEU A 197 -1.21 17.79 10.23
C LEU A 197 -0.30 16.88 9.40
N PHE A 198 -0.87 16.11 8.46
CA PHE A 198 -0.09 15.19 7.62
C PHE A 198 0.85 15.88 6.63
N ALA A 199 0.55 17.12 6.24
CA ALA A 199 1.46 17.96 5.46
C ALA A 199 2.68 18.44 6.26
N HIS A 200 2.71 18.26 7.59
CA HIS A 200 3.87 18.62 8.39
C HIS A 200 5.13 17.88 7.88
N PRO A 201 6.29 18.54 7.71
CA PRO A 201 7.48 17.91 7.14
C PRO A 201 7.91 16.62 7.85
N ALA A 202 7.78 16.56 9.19
CA ALA A 202 8.11 15.35 9.94
C ALA A 202 7.20 14.16 9.56
N LEU A 203 5.88 14.37 9.46
CA LEU A 203 4.93 13.30 9.15
C LEU A 203 4.97 12.91 7.66
N SER A 204 5.09 13.89 6.77
CA SER A 204 5.25 13.59 5.34
C SER A 204 6.58 12.91 5.03
N SER A 205 7.65 13.16 5.79
CA SER A 205 8.93 12.47 5.61
C SER A 205 8.86 10.97 5.94
N ILE A 206 8.10 10.60 6.98
CA ILE A 206 7.81 9.21 7.34
C ILE A 206 7.10 8.50 6.18
N GLY A 207 6.16 9.19 5.52
CA GLY A 207 5.45 8.64 4.36
C GLY A 207 6.37 8.38 3.15
N LYS A 208 7.41 9.20 2.96
CA LYS A 208 8.35 9.07 1.83
C LYS A 208 9.21 7.82 1.90
N CYS A 209 9.54 7.36 3.10
CA CYS A 209 10.35 6.16 3.31
C CYS A 209 9.52 4.92 3.67
N SER A 210 8.19 4.99 3.49
CA SER A 210 7.27 3.93 3.94
C SER A 210 7.50 2.61 3.21
N PHE A 211 7.90 2.66 1.94
CA PHE A 211 8.20 1.47 1.15
C PHE A 211 9.51 0.81 1.60
N GLU A 212 10.54 1.59 1.92
CA GLU A 212 11.82 1.09 2.46
C GLU A 212 11.63 0.49 3.85
N VAL A 213 10.80 1.12 4.70
CA VAL A 213 10.40 0.58 6.01
C VAL A 213 9.78 -0.79 5.85
N TYR A 214 8.88 -0.94 4.87
CA TYR A 214 8.26 -2.23 4.57
C TYR A 214 9.31 -3.27 4.17
N LEU A 215 10.18 -2.96 3.19
CA LEU A 215 11.22 -3.88 2.70
C LEU A 215 12.24 -4.28 3.79
N PHE A 216 12.61 -3.35 4.66
CA PHE A 216 13.61 -3.58 5.71
C PHE A 216 13.03 -4.14 7.00
N GLN A 217 11.71 -4.20 7.16
CA GLN A 217 11.06 -4.63 8.41
C GLN A 217 11.56 -6.00 8.85
N TRP A 218 11.47 -7.00 7.97
CA TRP A 218 11.88 -8.38 8.28
C TRP A 218 13.39 -8.54 8.50
N PRO A 219 14.27 -8.03 7.63
CA PRO A 219 15.72 -8.08 7.86
C PRO A 219 16.14 -7.46 9.19
N VAL A 220 15.62 -6.27 9.52
CA VAL A 220 15.96 -5.59 10.78
C VAL A 220 15.38 -6.35 11.97
N HIS A 221 14.17 -6.88 11.86
CA HIS A 221 13.55 -7.70 12.90
C HIS A 221 14.37 -8.97 13.19
N ALA A 222 14.85 -9.65 12.15
CA ALA A 222 15.70 -10.83 12.28
C ALA A 222 17.03 -10.54 13.00
N VAL A 223 17.62 -9.36 12.77
CA VAL A 223 18.82 -8.91 13.51
C VAL A 223 18.51 -8.72 14.98
N PHE A 224 17.43 -8.00 15.32
CA PHE A 224 17.01 -7.80 16.70
C PHE A 224 16.76 -9.12 17.42
N TYR A 225 16.03 -10.03 16.78
CA TYR A 225 15.78 -11.37 17.31
C TYR A 225 17.08 -12.16 17.53
N GLY A 226 17.99 -12.13 16.56
CA GLY A 226 19.30 -12.81 16.65
C GLY A 226 20.22 -12.26 17.75
N LEU A 227 20.01 -11.01 18.16
CA LEU A 227 20.70 -10.37 19.30
C LEU A 227 20.04 -10.66 20.65
N GLY A 228 18.95 -11.45 20.68
CA GLY A 228 18.19 -11.70 21.90
C GLY A 228 17.35 -10.48 22.34
N LEU A 229 16.96 -9.62 21.40
CA LEU A 229 16.10 -8.46 21.63
C LEU A 229 14.76 -8.64 20.89
N PRO A 230 13.92 -9.59 21.31
CA PRO A 230 12.61 -9.81 20.69
C PRO A 230 11.77 -8.52 20.78
N THR A 231 11.22 -8.10 19.64
CA THR A 231 10.50 -6.82 19.52
C THR A 231 9.05 -6.90 20.02
N SER A 232 8.52 -8.12 20.20
CA SER A 232 7.18 -8.37 20.74
C SER A 232 7.12 -8.28 22.26
N ASP A 233 8.24 -8.55 22.94
CA ASP A 233 8.20 -8.86 24.38
C ASP A 233 8.34 -7.61 25.25
N HIS A 234 9.04 -6.58 24.73
CA HIS A 234 9.36 -5.36 25.47
C HIS A 234 9.15 -4.12 24.59
N ALA A 235 8.49 -3.10 25.15
CA ALA A 235 8.20 -1.85 24.45
C ALA A 235 9.49 -1.11 24.03
N GLU A 236 10.53 -1.19 24.85
CA GLU A 236 11.83 -0.58 24.58
C GLU A 236 12.49 -1.22 23.35
N ASN A 237 12.41 -2.55 23.23
CA ASN A 237 12.91 -3.28 22.06
C ASN A 237 12.12 -2.89 20.81
N PHE A 238 10.79 -2.80 20.90
CA PHE A 238 9.96 -2.35 19.80
C PHE A 238 10.31 -0.93 19.34
N VAL A 239 10.47 0.01 20.28
CA VAL A 239 10.83 1.40 19.97
C VAL A 239 12.23 1.46 19.34
N ALA A 240 13.20 0.74 19.91
CA ALA A 240 14.55 0.67 19.35
C ALA A 240 14.56 0.07 17.93
N PHE A 241 13.77 -0.98 17.70
CA PHE A 241 13.55 -1.58 16.39
C PHE A 241 12.94 -0.57 15.41
N ALA A 242 11.84 0.07 15.78
CA ALA A 242 11.15 1.03 14.92
C ALA A 242 12.06 2.21 14.55
N LEU A 243 12.78 2.79 15.53
CA LEU A 243 13.73 3.86 15.27
C LEU A 243 14.87 3.42 14.34
N THR A 244 15.42 2.23 14.56
CA THR A 244 16.46 1.67 13.70
C THR A 244 15.96 1.46 12.27
N LEU A 245 14.75 0.89 12.14
CA LEU A 245 14.11 0.62 10.86
C LEU A 245 13.89 1.91 10.06
N TYR A 246 13.28 2.93 10.68
CA TYR A 246 13.05 4.23 10.04
C TYR A 246 14.34 4.96 9.70
N MET A 247 15.36 4.88 10.56
CA MET A 247 16.67 5.47 10.27
C MET A 247 17.33 4.82 9.05
N LEU A 248 17.33 3.49 8.97
CA LEU A 248 17.88 2.75 7.82
C LEU A 248 17.11 3.05 6.53
N ALA A 249 15.77 3.06 6.61
CA ALA A 249 14.91 3.42 5.49
C ALA A 249 15.19 4.85 4.98
N ALA A 250 15.31 5.82 5.88
CA ALA A 250 15.62 7.20 5.52
C ALA A 250 17.03 7.35 4.91
N LEU A 251 18.03 6.66 5.47
CA LEU A 251 19.39 6.67 4.91
C LEU A 251 19.41 6.07 3.50
N TYR A 252 18.67 4.98 3.27
CA TYR A 252 18.55 4.35 1.96
C TYR A 252 17.84 5.27 0.95
N GLU A 253 16.71 5.89 1.31
CA GLU A 253 16.00 6.84 0.45
C GLU A 253 16.93 7.98 -0.01
N VAL A 254 17.67 8.57 0.94
CA VAL A 254 18.52 9.74 0.67
C VAL A 254 19.77 9.39 -0.14
N HIS A 255 20.42 8.27 0.18
CA HIS A 255 21.75 7.95 -0.36
C HIS A 255 21.73 6.95 -1.52
N VAL A 256 20.67 6.17 -1.68
CA VAL A 256 20.57 5.13 -2.71
C VAL A 256 19.42 5.42 -3.67
N GLU A 257 18.19 5.45 -3.17
CA GLU A 257 17.00 5.53 -4.02
C GLU A 257 16.91 6.87 -4.76
N ARG A 258 16.95 7.99 -4.04
CA ARG A 258 16.78 9.32 -4.64
C ARG A 258 17.87 9.64 -5.68
N PRO A 259 19.18 9.37 -5.45
CA PRO A 259 20.20 9.51 -6.48
C PRO A 259 19.95 8.61 -7.68
N TYR A 260 19.55 7.35 -7.45
CA TYR A 260 19.28 6.39 -8.53
C TYR A 260 18.07 6.79 -9.39
N VAL A 261 16.97 7.23 -8.77
CA VAL A 261 15.79 7.75 -9.47
C VAL A 261 16.14 9.00 -10.27
N ARG A 262 16.96 9.90 -9.73
CA ARG A 262 17.45 11.06 -10.48
C ARG A 262 18.24 10.63 -11.71
N TRP A 263 19.19 9.71 -11.53
CA TRP A 263 19.99 9.16 -12.64
C TRP A 263 19.11 8.52 -13.73
N LEU A 264 18.11 7.72 -13.34
CA LEU A 264 17.15 7.13 -14.28
C LEU A 264 16.38 8.19 -15.06
N ARG A 265 15.87 9.23 -14.38
CA ARG A 265 15.16 10.32 -15.04
C ARG A 265 16.06 11.09 -16.00
N GLU A 266 17.29 11.39 -15.61
CA GLU A 266 18.24 12.07 -16.50
C GLU A 266 18.60 11.22 -17.73
N ARG A 267 18.64 9.89 -17.60
CA ARG A 267 19.02 8.98 -18.68
C ARG A 267 17.87 8.61 -19.62
N PHE A 268 16.65 8.49 -19.08
CA PHE A 268 15.49 7.94 -19.78
C PHE A 268 14.29 8.89 -19.86
N ALA A 269 14.37 10.13 -19.35
CA ALA A 269 13.33 11.11 -19.60
C ALA A 269 13.17 11.28 -21.11
N ALA A 270 11.98 10.92 -21.60
CA ALA A 270 11.60 11.26 -22.95
C ALA A 270 11.78 12.77 -23.14
N PRO A 271 12.24 13.23 -24.33
CA PRO A 271 12.18 14.65 -24.65
C PRO A 271 10.76 15.14 -24.32
N PRO A 272 10.59 16.30 -23.68
CA PRO A 272 9.27 16.82 -23.40
C PRO A 272 8.46 16.76 -24.69
N LEU A 273 7.33 16.04 -24.66
CA LEU A 273 6.40 15.98 -25.78
C LEU A 273 6.15 17.43 -26.18
N ARG A 274 6.69 17.86 -27.33
CA ARG A 274 6.44 19.18 -27.86
C ARG A 274 4.93 19.26 -28.00
N THR A 275 4.28 19.97 -27.09
CA THR A 275 2.85 20.21 -27.16
C THR A 275 2.60 20.87 -28.51
N ALA A 276 1.92 20.15 -29.41
CA ALA A 276 1.63 20.57 -30.77
C ALA A 276 0.80 21.88 -30.84
N SER A 277 0.46 22.48 -29.70
CA SER A 277 -0.22 23.78 -29.60
C SER A 277 0.70 24.99 -29.75
N GLN A 278 2.04 24.84 -29.78
CA GLN A 278 2.95 25.99 -30.00
C GLN A 278 3.26 26.29 -31.48
N SER A 279 2.85 25.46 -32.44
CA SER A 279 3.08 25.71 -33.86
C SER A 279 1.95 26.49 -34.56
N SER A 280 0.79 26.67 -33.94
CA SER A 280 -0.34 27.41 -34.54
C SER A 280 -0.43 28.89 -34.15
N LEU A 281 0.37 29.36 -33.18
CA LEU A 281 0.38 30.75 -32.71
C LEU A 281 1.50 31.62 -33.31
N ALA A 282 2.37 31.06 -34.18
CA ALA A 282 3.42 31.81 -34.87
C ALA A 282 3.09 32.13 -36.34
N ALA A 283 1.84 31.94 -36.76
CA ALA A 283 1.40 32.13 -38.15
C ALA A 283 0.36 33.27 -38.34
N PHE A 284 0.25 34.21 -37.40
CA PHE A 284 -0.56 35.42 -37.54
C PHE A 284 0.24 36.67 -37.15
#